data_AF-A0A942CQA6-F1
#
_entry.id   AF-A0A942CQA6-F1
#
_cell.length_a   1.000
_cell.length_b   1.000
_cell.length_c   1.000
_cell.angle_alpha   90.00
_cell.angle_beta   90.00
_cell.angle_gamma   90.00
#
_symmetry.space_group_name_H-M   'P 1'
#
loop_
_entity.id
_entity.type
_entity.pdbx_description
1 polymer ?
#
loop_
_entity_poly.entity_id
_entity_poly.type
_entity_poly.pdbx_seq_one_letter_code
_entity_poly.pdbx_strand_id
1 'polypeptide(L)'
;MSPSSSPFALEVSSQGAPVSLLESLARQVLDDVGCTSAPMGELTAALAKAAASGSFGGPARCDLQVRAYANALDILVSSNGGRIWQTRCTIP
;
A
#
# COMPACT_ATOMS: atom_id res chain seq x y z
N MET A 1 -26.69 -6.37 3.47
CA MET A 1 -25.95 -5.60 4.48
C MET A 1 -25.01 -4.70 3.72
N SER A 2 -25.18 -3.38 3.78
CA SER A 2 -24.18 -2.46 3.23
C SER A 2 -22.92 -2.62 4.08
N PRO A 3 -21.73 -2.84 3.49
CA PRO A 3 -20.51 -2.83 4.27
C PRO A 3 -20.42 -1.47 4.96
N SER A 4 -20.28 -1.47 6.28
CA SER A 4 -20.02 -0.26 7.05
C SER A 4 -18.66 0.26 6.60
N SER A 5 -18.63 1.25 5.72
CA SER A 5 -17.42 1.97 5.31
C SER A 5 -16.98 2.86 6.47
N SER A 6 -16.40 2.25 7.50
CA SER A 6 -15.73 2.97 8.57
C SER A 6 -14.37 3.42 8.04
N PRO A 7 -14.01 4.71 8.18
CA PRO A 7 -12.71 5.18 7.74
C PRO A 7 -11.62 4.46 8.54
N PHE A 8 -10.58 4.00 7.86
CA PHE A 8 -9.42 3.37 8.50
C PHE A 8 -8.13 3.79 7.81
N ALA A 9 -7.04 3.69 8.56
CA ALA A 9 -5.69 3.84 8.04
C ALA A 9 -4.84 2.66 8.54
N LEU A 10 -4.15 2.00 7.61
CA LEU A 10 -3.16 0.97 7.89
C LEU A 10 -1.81 1.47 7.40
N GLU A 11 -0.83 1.55 8.30
CA GLU A 11 0.54 1.94 7.96
C GLU A 11 1.49 0.81 8.35
N VAL A 12 2.21 0.29 7.37
CA VAL A 12 3.22 -0.76 7.57
C VAL A 12 4.57 -0.22 7.19
N SER A 13 5.41 0.00 8.19
CA SER A 13 6.83 0.29 8.01
C SER A 13 7.61 -1.01 8.13
N SER A 14 8.12 -1.50 7.01
CA SER A 14 8.95 -2.69 7.00
C SER A 14 10.42 -2.34 6.79
N GLN A 15 11.25 -2.74 7.74
CA GLN A 15 12.68 -2.90 7.52
C GLN A 15 12.92 -4.39 7.24
N GLY A 16 13.13 -4.73 5.98
CA GLY A 16 13.41 -6.12 5.58
C GLY A 16 12.22 -7.08 5.57
N ALA A 17 10.96 -6.60 5.60
CA ALA A 17 9.85 -7.51 5.31
C ALA A 17 9.89 -7.94 3.84
N PRO A 18 9.54 -9.21 3.54
CA PRO A 18 9.41 -9.65 2.16
C PRO A 18 8.36 -8.82 1.40
N VAL A 19 8.69 -8.40 0.18
CA VAL A 19 7.75 -7.66 -0.70
C VAL A 19 6.43 -8.42 -0.88
N SER A 20 6.50 -9.75 -0.98
CA SER A 20 5.33 -10.63 -1.10
C SER A 20 4.36 -10.53 0.08
N LEU A 21 4.85 -10.22 1.29
CA LEU A 21 3.99 -10.02 2.46
C LEU A 21 3.19 -8.72 2.32
N LEU A 22 3.84 -7.64 1.88
CA LEU A 22 3.18 -6.34 1.65
C LEU A 22 2.17 -6.42 0.49
N GLU A 23 2.50 -7.16 -0.57
CA GLU A 23 1.57 -7.44 -1.67
C GLU A 23 0.34 -8.21 -1.20
N SER A 24 0.54 -9.25 -0.39
CA SER A 24 -0.55 -10.06 0.16
C SER A 24 -1.47 -9.24 1.05
N LEU A 25 -0.88 -8.38 1.90
CA LEU A 25 -1.63 -7.47 2.75
C LEU A 25 -2.44 -6.47 1.93
N ALA A 26 -1.83 -5.82 0.94
CA ALA A 26 -2.52 -4.85 0.11
C ALA A 26 -3.67 -5.51 -0.69
N ARG A 27 -3.44 -6.73 -1.21
CA ARG A 27 -4.50 -7.50 -1.88
C ARG A 27 -5.67 -7.80 -0.95
N GLN A 28 -5.39 -8.29 0.26
CA GLN A 28 -6.46 -8.56 1.24
C GLN A 28 -7.26 -7.31 1.55
N VAL A 29 -6.60 -6.16 1.75
CA VAL A 29 -7.30 -4.89 2.01
C VAL A 29 -8.15 -4.48 0.82
N LEU A 30 -7.64 -4.58 -0.40
CA LEU A 30 -8.38 -4.27 -1.63
C LEU A 30 -9.63 -5.13 -1.80
N ASP A 31 -9.52 -6.43 -1.51
CA ASP A 31 -10.64 -7.37 -1.55
C ASP A 31 -11.68 -7.03 -0.47
N ASP A 32 -11.25 -6.74 0.75
CA ASP A 32 -12.14 -6.43 1.88
C ASP A 32 -12.91 -5.11 1.68
N VAL A 33 -12.29 -4.11 1.04
CA VAL A 33 -12.95 -2.82 0.74
C VAL A 33 -13.65 -2.81 -0.62
N GLY A 34 -13.60 -3.90 -1.38
CA GLY A 34 -14.24 -4.01 -2.69
C GLY A 34 -13.60 -3.15 -3.79
N CYS A 35 -12.32 -2.79 -3.67
CA CYS A 35 -11.60 -2.06 -4.73
C CYS A 35 -11.09 -3.04 -5.80
N THR A 36 -11.78 -3.13 -6.93
CA THR A 36 -11.40 -4.01 -8.05
C THR A 36 -10.52 -3.34 -9.11
N SER A 37 -10.33 -2.02 -9.02
CA SER A 37 -9.67 -1.21 -10.05
C SER A 37 -8.22 -0.83 -9.71
N ALA A 38 -7.71 -1.22 -8.54
CA ALA A 38 -6.33 -0.91 -8.17
C ALA A 38 -5.35 -1.62 -9.11
N PRO A 39 -4.37 -0.89 -9.70
CA PRO A 39 -3.41 -1.48 -10.63
C PRO A 39 -2.34 -2.29 -9.85
N MET A 40 -2.65 -3.55 -9.55
CA MET A 40 -1.79 -4.43 -8.75
C MET A 40 -0.38 -4.60 -9.31
N GLY A 41 -0.21 -4.56 -10.63
CA GLY A 41 1.10 -4.61 -11.27
C GLY A 41 1.97 -3.39 -10.93
N GLU A 42 1.39 -2.20 -10.89
CA GLU A 42 2.10 -0.97 -10.52
C GLU A 42 2.43 -0.95 -9.03
N LEU A 43 1.51 -1.41 -8.18
CA LEU A 43 1.75 -1.55 -6.74
C LEU A 43 2.92 -2.51 -6.47
N THR A 44 2.94 -3.67 -7.14
CA THR A 44 4.01 -4.66 -7.03
C THR A 44 5.36 -4.06 -7.43
N ALA A 45 5.40 -3.37 -8.57
CA ALA A 45 6.61 -2.68 -9.03
C ALA A 45 7.07 -1.59 -8.06
N ALA A 46 6.13 -0.84 -7.47
CA ALA A 46 6.41 0.20 -6.48
C ALA A 46 6.98 -0.38 -5.18
N LEU A 47 6.41 -1.47 -4.66
CA LEU A 47 6.90 -2.16 -3.47
C LEU A 47 8.30 -2.74 -3.70
N ALA A 48 8.53 -3.37 -4.85
CA ALA A 48 9.85 -3.86 -5.23
C ALA A 48 10.89 -2.73 -5.32
N LYS A 49 10.51 -1.59 -5.92
CA LYS A 49 11.36 -0.40 -5.98
C LYS A 49 11.64 0.16 -4.58
N ALA A 50 10.65 0.21 -3.70
CA ALA A 50 10.82 0.68 -2.32
C ALA A 50 11.75 -0.22 -1.51
N ALA A 51 11.60 -1.53 -1.64
CA ALA A 51 12.48 -2.51 -1.01
C ALA A 51 13.91 -2.51 -1.58
N ALA A 52 14.09 -2.11 -2.85
CA ALA A 52 15.41 -1.96 -3.46
C ALA A 52 16.07 -0.60 -3.16
N SER A 53 15.30 0.41 -2.74
CA SER A 53 15.75 1.77 -2.47
C SER A 53 16.45 1.90 -1.11
N GLY A 54 17.41 1.01 -0.82
CA GLY A 54 18.28 1.13 0.35
C GLY A 54 19.03 2.47 0.33
N SER A 55 18.99 3.19 1.45
CA SER A 55 19.85 4.36 1.64
C SER A 55 21.30 3.91 1.76
N PHE A 56 22.24 4.75 1.30
CA PHE A 56 23.68 4.50 1.44
C PHE A 56 24.03 4.33 2.92
N GLY A 57 24.19 3.07 3.37
CA GLY A 57 24.53 2.72 4.76
C GLY A 57 23.35 2.37 5.69
N GLY A 58 22.12 2.21 5.21
CA GLY A 58 20.96 1.85 6.05
C GLY A 58 20.11 0.68 5.50
N PRO A 59 19.33 -0.01 6.34
CA PRO A 59 18.42 -1.05 5.88
C PRO A 59 17.37 -0.48 4.93
N ALA A 60 17.06 -1.20 3.87
CA ALA A 60 15.99 -0.80 2.96
C ALA A 60 14.65 -0.75 3.71
N ARG A 61 13.98 0.39 3.59
CA ARG A 61 12.70 0.66 4.24
C ARG A 61 11.61 0.76 3.18
N CYS A 62 10.55 -0.01 3.34
CA CYS A 62 9.33 0.11 2.55
C CYS A 62 8.17 0.45 3.47
N ASP A 63 7.55 1.59 3.22
CA ASP A 63 6.37 2.07 3.93
C ASP A 63 5.16 1.96 3.00
N LEU A 64 4.16 1.17 3.40
CA LEU A 64 2.86 1.06 2.74
C LEU A 64 1.80 1.72 3.61
N GLN A 65 1.09 2.70 3.08
CA GLN A 65 -0.07 3.31 3.72
C GLN A 65 -1.31 3.04 2.89
N VAL A 66 -2.36 2.55 3.55
CA VAL A 66 -3.68 2.35 2.94
C VAL A 66 -4.70 3.12 3.77
N ARG A 67 -5.45 4.02 3.15
CA ARG A 67 -6.42 4.89 3.82
C ARG A 67 -7.76 4.80 3.11
N ALA A 68 -8.77 4.27 3.79
CA ALA A 68 -10.14 4.29 3.31
C ALA A 68 -10.87 5.47 3.93
N TYR A 69 -11.53 6.27 3.09
CA TYR A 69 -12.42 7.34 3.55
C TYR A 69 -13.55 7.55 2.55
N ALA A 70 -14.77 7.70 3.06
CA ALA A 70 -15.98 7.85 2.24
C ALA A 70 -16.09 6.73 1.18
N ASN A 71 -15.95 7.08 -0.11
CA ASN A 71 -16.03 6.18 -1.26
C ASN A 71 -14.67 6.00 -1.96
N ALA A 72 -13.58 6.25 -1.25
CA ALA A 72 -12.24 6.19 -1.82
C ALA A 72 -11.26 5.43 -0.92
N LEU A 73 -10.33 4.76 -1.58
CA LEU A 73 -9.15 4.16 -0.99
C LEU A 73 -7.91 4.82 -1.58
N ASP A 74 -7.11 5.46 -0.75
CA ASP A 74 -5.80 5.96 -1.09
C ASP A 74 -4.74 4.93 -0.69
N ILE A 75 -3.83 4.61 -1.62
CA ILE A 75 -2.69 3.74 -1.36
C ILE A 75 -1.42 4.52 -1.68
N LEU A 76 -0.50 4.55 -0.74
CA LEU A 76 0.79 5.23 -0.84
C LEU A 76 1.91 4.24 -0.54
N VAL A 77 2.88 4.17 -1.44
CA VAL A 77 4.15 3.49 -1.22
C VAL A 77 5.25 4.53 -1.12
N SER A 78 6.00 4.49 -0.03
CA SER A 78 7.15 5.36 0.22
C SER A 78 8.36 4.56 0.72
N SER A 79 9.54 5.15 0.59
CA SER A 79 10.79 4.62 1.12
C SER A 79 11.66 5.76 1.59
N ASN A 80 12.27 5.63 2.77
CA ASN A 80 13.17 6.63 3.36
C ASN A 80 12.58 8.06 3.38
N GLY A 81 11.26 8.20 3.59
CA GLY A 81 10.56 9.48 3.58
C GLY A 81 10.24 10.03 2.18
N GLY A 82 10.68 9.38 1.10
CA GLY A 82 10.36 9.71 -0.28
C GLY A 82 9.14 8.94 -0.80
N ARG A 83 8.22 9.63 -1.46
CA ARG A 83 7.09 8.99 -2.16
C ARG A 83 7.60 8.27 -3.42
N ILE A 84 7.26 6.98 -3.54
CA ILE A 84 7.60 6.18 -4.72
C ILE A 84 6.42 6.07 -5.67
N TRP A 85 5.23 5.83 -5.13
CA TRP A 85 4.03 5.64 -5.91
C TRP A 85 2.80 5.94 -5.06
N GLN A 86 1.73 6.41 -5.70
CA GLN A 86 0.45 6.63 -5.07
C GLN A 86 -0.64 6.32 -6.08
N THR A 87 -1.73 5.69 -5.63
CA THR A 87 -2.97 5.60 -6.38
C THR A 87 -4.16 5.91 -5.50
N ARG A 88 -5.28 6.11 -6.17
CA ARG A 88 -6.60 6.25 -5.57
C ARG A 88 -7.58 5.40 -6.36
N CYS A 89 -8.35 4.56 -5.69
CA CYS A 89 -9.48 3.87 -6.29
C CYS A 89 -10.79 4.21 -5.60
N THR A 90 -11.87 4.11 -6.37
CA THR A 90 -13.23 4.20 -5.83
C THR A 90 -13.60 2.87 -5.20
N ILE A 91 -14.17 2.93 -4.00
CA ILE A 91 -14.72 1.78 -3.28
C ILE A 91 -16.24 1.97 -3.11
N PRO A 92 -17.00 0.86 -2.98
CA PRO A 92 -18.46 0.90 -2.87
C PRO A 92 -19.01 1.70 -1.68
#